data_AF-A0AAD1A4R7-F1
#
_entry.id   AF-A0AAD1A4R7-F1
#
_cell.length_a   1.000
_cell.length_b   1.000
_cell.length_c   1.000
_cell.angle_alpha   90.00
_cell.angle_beta   90.00
_cell.angle_gamma   90.00
#
_symmetry.space_group_name_H-M   'P 1'
#
loop_
_entity.id
_entity.type
_entity.pdbx_description
1 polymer ?
#
loop_
_entity_poly.entity_id
_entity_poly.type
_entity_poly.pdbx_seq_one_letter_code
_entity_poly.pdbx_strand_id
1 'polypeptide(L)'
;MAEGKRRLLAAEHPLADAPTFEALHALVAAALRPINGIGDLTIYDVATRIGAFLKLAPDAVYLHAGAAEGAKALGIRTAGGRPVPLDRFPAALRRLGAYHLENLLCTFKRELKRAAA
;
A
#
# COMPACT_ATOMS: atom_id res chain seq x y z
N MET A 1 9.85 -6.40 16.69
CA MET A 1 9.52 -7.65 15.97
C MET A 1 8.55 -8.56 16.73
N ALA A 2 8.81 -8.91 18.01
CA ALA A 2 7.95 -9.84 18.75
C ALA A 2 6.48 -9.39 18.88
N GLU A 3 6.23 -8.11 19.14
CA GLU A 3 4.87 -7.59 19.33
C GLU A 3 4.01 -7.64 18.05
N GLY A 4 4.58 -7.23 16.89
CA GLY A 4 3.85 -7.29 15.62
C GLY A 4 3.42 -8.70 15.26
N LYS A 5 4.31 -9.69 15.45
CA LYS A 5 3.99 -11.11 15.26
C LYS A 5 2.83 -11.54 16.17
N ARG A 6 2.88 -11.21 17.47
CA ARG A 6 1.82 -11.57 18.42
C ARG A 6 0.46 -11.02 18.01
N ARG A 7 0.41 -9.75 17.61
CA ARG A 7 -0.85 -9.09 17.21
C ARG A 7 -1.43 -9.66 15.91
N LEU A 8 -0.59 -9.96 14.93
CA LEU A 8 -1.04 -10.59 13.69
C LEU A 8 -1.56 -12.00 13.93
N LEU A 9 -0.88 -12.80 14.76
CA LEU A 9 -1.36 -14.14 15.12
C LEU A 9 -2.67 -14.09 15.92
N ALA A 10 -2.84 -13.10 16.80
CA ALA A 10 -4.12 -12.91 17.52
C ALA A 10 -5.29 -12.54 16.58
N ALA A 11 -5.00 -12.01 15.39
CA ALA A 11 -5.97 -11.67 14.36
C ALA A 11 -5.98 -12.66 13.18
N GLU A 12 -5.39 -13.85 13.34
CA GLU A 12 -5.16 -14.80 12.24
C GLU A 12 -6.44 -15.17 11.49
N HIS A 13 -7.51 -15.55 12.21
CA HIS A 13 -8.79 -15.91 11.58
C HIS A 13 -9.39 -14.75 10.76
N PRO A 14 -9.61 -13.54 11.32
CA PRO A 14 -10.03 -12.39 10.53
C PRO A 14 -9.14 -12.10 9.31
N LEU A 15 -7.82 -12.22 9.45
CA LEU A 15 -6.87 -11.98 8.35
C LEU A 15 -7.01 -13.01 7.24
N ALA A 16 -7.16 -14.29 7.59
CA ALA A 16 -7.32 -15.39 6.65
C ALA A 16 -8.66 -15.31 5.88
N ASP A 17 -9.71 -14.84 6.55
CA ASP A 17 -11.06 -14.71 6.00
C ASP A 17 -11.31 -13.36 5.28
N ALA A 18 -10.28 -12.52 5.13
CA ALA A 18 -10.43 -11.22 4.48
C ALA A 18 -10.93 -11.37 3.03
N PRO A 19 -12.04 -10.72 2.63
CA PRO A 19 -12.63 -10.92 1.30
C PRO A 19 -11.91 -10.13 0.20
N THR A 20 -11.15 -9.10 0.55
CA THR A 20 -10.47 -8.19 -0.38
C THR A 20 -9.12 -7.75 0.19
N PHE A 21 -8.25 -7.25 -0.67
CA PHE A 21 -7.00 -6.63 -0.22
C PHE A 21 -7.25 -5.42 0.68
N GLU A 22 -8.28 -4.63 0.41
CA GLU A 22 -8.64 -3.48 1.25
C GLU A 22 -9.03 -3.91 2.66
N ALA A 23 -9.87 -4.96 2.80
CA ALA A 23 -10.25 -5.51 4.08
C ALA A 23 -9.02 -6.08 4.82
N LEU A 24 -8.16 -6.81 4.11
CA LEU A 24 -6.91 -7.32 4.66
C LEU A 24 -6.01 -6.19 5.17
N HIS A 25 -5.79 -5.14 4.36
CA HIS A 25 -4.99 -3.99 4.73
C HIS A 25 -5.56 -3.28 5.97
N ALA A 26 -6.89 -3.14 6.07
CA ALA A 26 -7.55 -2.55 7.24
C ALA A 26 -7.32 -3.38 8.52
N LEU A 27 -7.40 -4.71 8.43
CA LEU A 27 -7.13 -5.61 9.56
C LEU A 27 -5.65 -5.56 9.99
N VAL A 28 -4.72 -5.57 9.04
CA VAL A 28 -3.28 -5.40 9.32
C VAL A 28 -3.03 -4.04 9.96
N ALA A 29 -3.67 -2.97 9.48
CA ALA A 29 -3.56 -1.64 10.05
C ALA A 29 -4.07 -1.61 11.50
N ALA A 30 -5.23 -2.21 11.78
CA ALA A 30 -5.79 -2.29 13.12
C ALA A 30 -4.87 -3.06 14.08
N ALA A 31 -4.26 -4.15 13.61
CA ALA A 31 -3.31 -4.92 14.40
C ALA A 31 -2.01 -4.15 14.68
N LEU A 32 -1.46 -3.44 13.68
CA LEU A 32 -0.08 -2.92 13.77
C LEU A 32 0.04 -1.44 14.11
N ARG A 33 -0.94 -0.58 13.78
CA ARG A 33 -0.89 0.87 14.08
C ARG A 33 -0.64 1.21 15.57
N PRO A 34 -1.11 0.43 16.56
CA PRO A 34 -0.82 0.75 17.97
C PRO A 34 0.66 0.58 18.36
N ILE A 35 1.49 -0.04 17.52
CA ILE A 35 2.91 -0.24 17.80
C ILE A 35 3.67 1.01 17.36
N ASN A 36 4.33 1.69 18.32
CA ASN A 36 5.13 2.87 18.03
C ASN A 36 6.20 2.57 16.96
N GLY A 37 6.34 3.48 15.99
CA GLY A 37 7.28 3.35 14.86
C GLY A 37 6.75 2.56 13.67
N ILE A 38 5.54 1.99 13.73
CA ILE A 38 4.89 1.40 12.55
C ILE A 38 4.05 2.45 11.81
N GLY A 39 4.41 2.70 10.56
CA GLY A 39 3.67 3.58 9.65
C GLY A 39 3.02 2.84 8.48
N ASP A 40 2.38 3.59 7.59
CA ASP A 40 1.61 3.06 6.45
C ASP A 40 2.44 2.19 5.50
N LEU A 41 3.74 2.48 5.35
CA LEU A 41 4.64 1.65 4.53
C LEU A 41 4.72 0.22 5.08
N THR A 42 5.01 0.07 6.38
CA THR A 42 5.11 -1.25 7.01
C THR A 42 3.78 -1.99 6.98
N ILE A 43 2.66 -1.28 7.19
CA ILE A 43 1.32 -1.86 7.10
C ILE A 43 1.05 -2.40 5.70
N TYR A 44 1.32 -1.61 4.67
CA TYR A 44 1.14 -2.01 3.28
C TYR A 44 2.06 -3.18 2.89
N ASP A 45 3.33 -3.14 3.32
CA ASP A 45 4.31 -4.22 3.09
C ASP A 45 3.90 -5.56 3.70
N VAL A 46 3.31 -5.52 4.90
CA VAL A 46 2.79 -6.72 5.58
C VAL A 46 1.52 -7.21 4.91
N ALA A 47 0.57 -6.30 4.62
CA ALA A 47 -0.66 -6.65 3.93
C ALA A 47 -0.39 -7.25 2.54
N THR A 48 0.60 -6.74 1.81
CA THR A 48 1.01 -7.27 0.50
C THR A 48 1.59 -8.68 0.59
N ARG A 49 2.40 -8.97 1.62
CA ARG A 49 2.96 -10.32 1.83
C ARG A 49 1.88 -11.33 2.21
N ILE A 50 0.98 -10.96 3.12
CA ILE A 50 -0.15 -11.83 3.49
C ILE A 50 -1.11 -11.98 2.30
N GLY A 51 -1.40 -10.89 1.59
CA GLY A 51 -2.26 -10.88 0.42
C GLY A 51 -1.74 -11.77 -0.69
N ALA A 52 -0.42 -11.78 -0.93
CA ALA A 52 0.20 -12.70 -1.89
C ALA A 52 -0.07 -14.18 -1.54
N PHE A 53 -0.03 -14.55 -0.25
CA PHE A 53 -0.38 -15.89 0.21
C PHE A 53 -1.88 -16.19 0.04
N LEU A 54 -2.75 -15.22 0.35
CA LEU A 54 -4.21 -15.34 0.23
C LEU A 54 -4.75 -15.12 -1.19
N LYS A 55 -3.89 -14.83 -2.17
CA LYS A 55 -4.26 -14.42 -3.55
C LYS A 55 -5.14 -13.16 -3.59
N LEU A 56 -4.93 -12.25 -2.65
CA LEU A 56 -5.54 -10.92 -2.59
C LEU A 56 -4.51 -9.89 -3.03
N ALA A 57 -4.71 -9.31 -4.22
CA ALA A 57 -3.89 -8.24 -4.75
C ALA A 57 -4.60 -6.88 -4.59
N PRO A 58 -3.85 -5.77 -4.41
CA PRO A 58 -4.44 -4.44 -4.42
C PRO A 58 -5.06 -4.12 -5.79
N ASP A 59 -6.21 -3.47 -5.77
CA ASP A 59 -6.93 -2.92 -6.93
C ASP A 59 -6.75 -1.39 -7.06
N ALA A 60 -6.31 -0.74 -5.99
CA ALA A 60 -5.97 0.68 -5.92
C ALA A 60 -4.56 0.90 -5.34
N VAL A 61 -3.95 2.04 -5.68
CA VAL A 61 -2.57 2.37 -5.31
C VAL A 61 -2.53 2.99 -3.91
N TYR A 62 -1.87 2.32 -2.97
CA TYR A 62 -1.70 2.80 -1.60
C TYR A 62 -0.53 3.78 -1.51
N LEU A 63 -0.79 4.99 -1.01
CA LEU A 63 0.19 6.08 -1.00
C LEU A 63 0.74 6.35 0.40
N HIS A 64 1.68 5.52 0.84
CA HIS A 64 2.56 5.87 1.96
C HIS A 64 3.58 6.95 1.54
N ALA A 65 4.41 7.46 2.47
CA ALA A 65 5.27 8.63 2.24
C ALA A 65 6.05 8.62 0.91
N GLY A 66 6.77 7.52 0.60
CA GLY A 66 7.53 7.40 -0.64
C GLY A 66 6.66 7.37 -1.89
N ALA A 67 5.62 6.54 -1.91
CA ALA A 67 4.70 6.47 -3.05
C ALA A 67 3.95 7.80 -3.27
N ALA A 68 3.62 8.53 -2.20
CA ALA A 68 2.99 9.85 -2.27
C ALA A 68 3.90 10.88 -2.95
N GLU A 69 5.21 10.85 -2.70
CA GLU A 69 6.18 11.71 -3.41
C GLU A 69 6.21 11.40 -4.91
N GLY A 70 6.26 10.11 -5.28
CA GLY A 70 6.19 9.70 -6.68
C GLY A 70 4.88 10.10 -7.35
N ALA A 71 3.74 9.93 -6.66
CA ALA A 71 2.43 10.33 -7.17
C ALA A 71 2.34 11.84 -7.41
N LYS A 72 2.91 12.63 -6.49
CA LYS A 72 3.00 14.09 -6.64
C LYS A 72 3.83 14.50 -7.87
N ALA A 73 4.93 13.80 -8.16
CA ALA A 73 5.72 14.05 -9.35
C ALA A 73 4.95 13.79 -10.66
N LEU A 74 3.96 12.89 -10.63
CA LEU A 74 3.04 12.64 -11.74
C LEU A 74 1.82 13.59 -11.77
N GLY A 75 1.77 14.62 -10.93
CA GLY A 75 0.63 15.54 -10.84
C GLY A 75 -0.62 14.94 -10.19
N ILE A 76 -0.52 13.77 -9.55
CA ILE A 76 -1.64 13.12 -8.89
C ILE A 76 -1.87 13.78 -7.52
N ARG A 77 -3.04 14.40 -7.36
CA ARG A 77 -3.47 14.95 -6.07
C ARG A 77 -3.98 13.82 -5.18
N THR A 78 -3.46 13.77 -3.95
CA THR A 78 -3.84 12.77 -2.96
C THR A 78 -4.83 13.40 -1.97
N ALA A 79 -5.99 12.76 -1.78
CA ALA A 79 -6.83 13.03 -0.62
C ALA A 79 -6.32 12.10 0.47
N GLY A 80 -5.72 12.66 1.53
CA GLY A 80 -4.95 11.91 2.53
C GLY A 80 -5.66 10.65 3.05
N GLY A 81 -4.91 9.56 3.13
CA GLY A 81 -5.31 8.31 3.79
C GLY A 81 -6.12 7.32 2.96
N ARG A 82 -6.54 7.66 1.73
CA ARG A 82 -7.24 6.72 0.84
C ARG A 82 -6.37 6.22 -0.31
N PRO A 83 -6.47 4.92 -0.69
CA PRO A 83 -5.87 4.42 -1.92
C PRO A 83 -6.39 5.19 -3.14
N VAL A 84 -5.54 5.33 -4.15
CA VAL A 84 -5.88 6.05 -5.38
C VAL A 84 -6.27 5.03 -6.46
N PRO A 85 -7.48 5.12 -7.03
CA PRO A 85 -7.89 4.24 -8.12
C PRO A 85 -6.97 4.34 -9.34
N LEU A 86 -6.78 3.23 -10.07
CA LEU A 86 -5.89 3.18 -11.23
C LEU A 86 -6.25 4.19 -12.32
N ASP A 87 -7.53 4.52 -12.49
CA ASP A 87 -8.00 5.48 -13.49
C ASP A 87 -7.52 6.91 -13.26
N ARG A 88 -7.04 7.23 -12.05
CA ARG A 88 -6.44 8.53 -11.74
C ARG A 88 -5.03 8.67 -12.31
N PHE A 89 -4.38 7.56 -12.65
CA PHE A 89 -3.02 7.56 -13.19
C PHE A 89 -3.02 7.64 -14.73
N PRO A 90 -1.91 8.10 -15.35
CA PRO A 90 -1.76 8.10 -16.81
C PRO A 90 -2.05 6.73 -17.42
N ALA A 91 -2.80 6.69 -18.53
CA ALA A 91 -3.25 5.45 -19.17
C ALA A 91 -2.09 4.46 -19.43
N ALA A 92 -0.92 4.97 -19.82
CA ALA A 92 0.28 4.17 -20.06
C ALA A 92 0.74 3.38 -18.82
N LEU A 93 0.53 3.91 -17.62
CA LEU A 93 0.95 3.31 -16.35
C LEU A 93 -0.11 2.41 -15.74
N ARG A 94 -1.39 2.54 -16.13
CA ARG A 94 -2.50 1.72 -15.58
C ARG A 94 -2.27 0.22 -15.78
N ARG A 95 -1.62 -0.15 -16.89
CA ARG A 95 -1.29 -1.55 -17.24
C ARG A 95 -0.36 -2.25 -16.24
N LEU A 96 0.34 -1.48 -15.39
CA LEU A 96 1.21 -2.04 -14.36
C LEU A 96 0.41 -2.73 -13.24
N GLY A 97 -0.87 -2.36 -13.07
CA GLY A 97 -1.65 -2.74 -11.90
C GLY A 97 -1.21 -1.99 -10.64
N ALA A 98 -2.00 -2.06 -9.57
CA ALA A 98 -1.81 -1.23 -8.40
C ALA A 98 -0.49 -1.52 -7.67
N TYR A 99 -0.13 -2.80 -7.53
CA TYR A 99 1.10 -3.22 -6.84
C TYR A 99 2.37 -2.69 -7.52
N HIS A 100 2.52 -2.88 -8.83
CA HIS A 100 3.73 -2.41 -9.52
C HIS A 100 3.74 -0.90 -9.68
N LEU A 101 2.57 -0.27 -9.81
CA LEU A 101 2.47 1.18 -9.85
C LEU A 101 2.88 1.80 -8.52
N GLU A 102 2.43 1.26 -7.38
CA GLU A 102 2.91 1.68 -6.06
C GLU A 102 4.45 1.57 -5.97
N ASN A 103 5.01 0.41 -6.31
CA ASN A 103 6.46 0.18 -6.29
C ASN A 103 7.23 1.18 -7.16
N LEU A 104 6.70 1.49 -8.35
CA LEU A 104 7.27 2.50 -9.25
C LEU A 104 7.34 3.86 -8.55
N LEU A 105 6.23 4.29 -7.95
CA LEU A 105 6.12 5.58 -7.27
C LEU A 105 7.05 5.65 -6.05
N CYS A 106 7.09 4.59 -5.23
CA CYS A 106 7.90 4.55 -4.02
C CYS A 106 9.40 4.51 -4.32
N THR A 107 9.81 3.61 -5.21
CA THR A 107 11.22 3.37 -5.52
C THR A 107 11.80 4.50 -6.36
N PHE A 108 11.11 4.90 -7.43
CA PHE A 108 11.62 5.85 -8.42
C PHE A 108 11.16 7.30 -8.19
N LYS A 109 10.69 7.65 -6.99
CA LYS A 109 10.20 9.01 -6.66
C LYS A 109 11.17 10.14 -7.05
N ARG A 110 12.49 9.91 -6.97
CA ARG A 110 13.50 10.91 -7.30
C ARG A 110 13.65 11.09 -8.80
N GLU A 111 13.67 9.99 -9.54
CA GLU A 111 13.73 9.94 -11.00
C GLU A 111 12.46 10.54 -11.61
N LEU A 112 11.30 10.18 -11.07
CA LEU A 112 10.00 10.76 -11.45
C LEU A 112 10.00 12.28 -11.24
N LYS A 113 10.49 12.74 -10.08
CA LYS A 113 10.61 14.19 -9.80
C LYS A 113 11.55 14.90 -10.76
N ARG A 114 12.67 14.26 -11.16
CA ARG A 114 13.61 14.82 -12.15
C ARG A 114 13.02 14.86 -13.55
N ALA A 115 12.23 13.86 -13.93
CA ALA A 115 11.58 13.81 -15.23
C ALA A 115 10.40 14.80 -15.37
N ALA A 116 9.84 15.25 -14.25
CA ALA A 116 8.75 16.22 -14.20
C ALA A 116 9.23 17.70 -14.08
N ALA A 117 10.53 17.92 -13.92
CA ALA A 117 11.16 19.25 -13.83
C ALA A 117 11.60 19.74 -15.22
#